data_AF-A0A2T2SW44-F1
#
_entry.id   AF-A0A2T2SW44-F1
#
_cell.length_a   1.000
_cell.length_b   1.000
_cell.length_c   1.000
_cell.angle_alpha   90.00
_cell.angle_beta   90.00
_cell.angle_gamma   90.00
#
_symmetry.space_group_name_H-M   'P 1'
#
loop_
_entity.id
_entity.type
_entity.pdbx_description
1 polymer ?
#
loop_
_entity_poly.entity_id
_entity_poly.type
_entity_poly.pdbx_seq_one_letter_code
_entity_poly.pdbx_strand_id
1 'polypeptide(L)'
;TTYEGRTLPYLVVTSPQNQNQLDRLKQNSRRLSAPSRLSAADRDRLLQNQPVFVSYSYNIHGNEPASTEAALQTAYRLAAAQDDSTRALLQDAVVIMYPTVNPDGRDRYAYWARSMQRAQVATEPADIVHDEPWPQGRTNHYWFDLNRDWVWTIHPEMEGLTEVYQTFMPQVHADYHEQGYNDHYFTMPGTTPRNPLLPDRYVAWADTFGRANIEAFDQQQVAYFTREAFDFFYPSYGSSYPSIMGGIGMLTEQAGIGAGRAVENEDGYTLTFRQRVHDHYTTSLATIEAAVDNRRALLEYDLTAHSQASNTVETAAYVFPDDEGDGYLYDVIEILRHHGIEVQRTTEATRLDDALDYRTGDRADRRVDAGAYVVPTDQPRHLFVNTLLQRQVTFQDSVMYDMSTWSAPLAYNLEAYSTREALGVATESVDAAPTPESGVENPDARYAFVVAWDQRHAPRALAALWEADYRVRAAREPFDIGSRSFGAG
;
A
#
# COMPACT_ATOMS: atom_id res chain seq x y z
N THR A 1 1.15 14.85 8.39
CA THR A 1 -0.24 15.34 8.59
C THR A 1 -0.95 15.25 7.27
N THR A 2 -2.28 15.26 7.24
CA THR A 2 -3.04 15.31 5.98
C THR A 2 -2.90 16.66 5.27
N TYR A 3 -3.48 16.78 4.08
CA TYR A 3 -3.56 18.05 3.34
C TYR A 3 -4.28 19.15 4.11
N GLU A 4 -5.29 18.81 4.92
CA GLU A 4 -5.99 19.77 5.79
C GLU A 4 -5.31 19.94 7.16
N GLY A 5 -4.09 19.41 7.33
CA GLY A 5 -3.29 19.58 8.53
C GLY A 5 -3.70 18.69 9.71
N ARG A 6 -4.52 17.65 9.49
CA ARG A 6 -4.91 16.72 10.56
C ARG A 6 -3.77 15.76 10.90
N THR A 7 -3.63 15.44 12.18
CA THR A 7 -2.67 14.45 12.66
C THR A 7 -3.09 13.05 12.23
N LEU A 8 -2.12 12.24 11.82
CA LEU A 8 -2.29 10.82 11.48
C LEU A 8 -1.69 9.96 12.61
N PRO A 9 -2.47 9.59 13.63
CA PRO A 9 -1.97 8.77 14.73
C PRO A 9 -1.92 7.30 14.34
N TYR A 10 -0.93 6.58 14.85
CA TYR A 10 -0.95 5.12 14.95
C TYR A 10 -0.79 4.71 16.42
N LEU A 11 -1.32 3.54 16.77
CA LEU A 11 -1.23 2.97 18.11
C LEU A 11 -0.40 1.68 18.06
N VAL A 12 0.37 1.43 19.11
CA VAL A 12 1.06 0.15 19.33
C VAL A 12 0.62 -0.39 20.68
N VAL A 13 0.02 -1.58 20.68
CA VAL A 13 -0.47 -2.24 21.89
C VAL A 13 0.17 -3.61 22.03
N THR A 14 0.84 -3.84 23.15
CA THR A 14 1.53 -5.10 23.49
C THR A 14 1.77 -5.17 25.00
N SER A 15 2.31 -6.28 25.50
CA SER A 15 2.64 -6.42 26.92
C SER A 15 3.69 -5.38 27.36
N PRO A 16 3.71 -4.96 28.64
CA PRO A 16 4.74 -4.05 29.15
C PRO A 16 6.18 -4.52 28.88
N GLN A 17 6.41 -5.85 28.89
CA GLN A 17 7.70 -6.46 28.60
C GLN A 17 8.11 -6.23 27.15
N ASN A 18 7.20 -6.46 26.19
CA ASN A 18 7.44 -6.20 24.78
C ASN A 18 7.58 -4.70 24.50
N GLN A 19 6.77 -3.87 25.15
CA GLN A 19 6.84 -2.40 25.02
C GLN A 19 8.22 -1.87 25.41
N ASN A 20 8.80 -2.37 26.50
CA ASN A 20 10.15 -2.01 26.95
C ASN A 20 11.27 -2.49 26.00
N GLN A 21 10.95 -3.38 25.06
CA GLN A 21 11.91 -3.93 24.09
C GLN A 21 11.53 -3.60 22.63
N LEU A 22 10.58 -2.69 22.42
CA LEU A 22 9.94 -2.49 21.12
C LEU A 22 10.94 -2.21 19.99
N ASP A 23 11.97 -1.40 20.24
CA ASP A 23 13.00 -1.11 19.24
C ASP A 23 13.79 -2.36 18.83
N ARG A 24 14.11 -3.22 19.79
CA ARG A 24 14.76 -4.51 19.51
C ARG A 24 13.82 -5.43 18.74
N LEU A 25 12.54 -5.48 19.09
CA LEU A 25 11.54 -6.30 18.39
C LEU A 25 11.35 -5.84 16.94
N LYS A 26 11.33 -4.52 16.68
CA LYS A 26 11.29 -3.95 15.32
C LYS A 26 12.54 -4.31 14.52
N GLN A 27 13.74 -4.22 15.14
CA GLN A 27 14.99 -4.64 14.49
C GLN A 27 14.99 -6.14 14.17
N ASN A 28 14.53 -6.98 15.09
CA ASN A 28 14.40 -8.42 14.89
C ASN A 28 13.45 -8.75 13.72
N SER A 29 12.29 -8.08 13.65
CA SER A 29 11.33 -8.24 12.54
C SER A 29 12.00 -7.95 11.19
N ARG A 30 12.65 -6.79 11.04
CA ARG A 30 13.38 -6.44 9.80
C ARG A 30 14.52 -7.39 9.46
N ARG A 31 15.15 -8.03 10.47
CA ARG A 31 16.16 -9.08 10.22
C ARG A 31 15.53 -10.36 9.67
N LEU A 32 14.33 -10.74 10.11
CA LEU A 32 13.58 -11.87 9.55
C LEU A 32 13.19 -11.60 8.09
N SER A 33 12.80 -10.37 7.78
CA SER A 33 12.55 -9.89 6.42
C SER A 33 13.83 -9.65 5.58
N ALA A 34 15.01 -10.06 6.07
CA ALA A 34 16.29 -10.00 5.36
C ALA A 34 17.15 -11.26 5.63
N PRO A 35 16.65 -12.46 5.27
CA PRO A 35 17.18 -13.72 5.76
C PRO A 35 18.60 -14.05 5.30
N SER A 36 19.06 -13.50 4.17
CA SER A 36 20.44 -13.65 3.67
C SER A 36 21.50 -13.12 4.66
N ARG A 37 21.10 -12.24 5.58
CA ARG A 37 21.96 -11.64 6.62
C ARG A 37 21.88 -12.37 7.97
N LEU A 38 21.13 -13.47 8.07
CA LEU A 38 20.92 -14.22 9.31
C LEU A 38 21.75 -15.51 9.38
N SER A 39 22.42 -15.72 10.51
CA SER A 39 22.97 -17.04 10.84
C SER A 39 21.84 -18.01 11.22
N ALA A 40 22.06 -19.32 11.03
CA ALA A 40 21.07 -20.34 11.40
C ALA A 40 20.69 -20.27 12.90
N ALA A 41 21.67 -20.04 13.78
CA ALA A 41 21.43 -19.91 15.22
C ALA A 41 20.61 -18.67 15.58
N ASP A 42 20.89 -17.53 14.94
CA ASP A 42 20.09 -16.32 15.14
C ASP A 42 18.68 -16.49 14.63
N ARG A 43 18.50 -17.11 13.45
CA ARG A 43 17.19 -17.43 12.88
C ARG A 43 16.36 -18.26 13.85
N ASP A 44 16.91 -19.38 14.34
CA ASP A 44 16.16 -20.28 15.23
C ASP A 44 15.79 -19.59 16.54
N ARG A 45 16.68 -18.75 17.08
CA ARG A 45 16.39 -17.91 18.26
C ARG A 45 15.28 -16.90 17.98
N LEU A 46 15.28 -16.24 16.82
CA LEU A 46 14.25 -15.27 16.46
C LEU A 46 12.89 -15.96 16.28
N LEU A 47 12.83 -17.06 15.56
CA LEU A 47 11.59 -17.85 15.37
C LEU A 47 11.00 -18.35 16.70
N GLN A 48 11.84 -18.60 17.71
CA GLN A 48 11.37 -19.03 19.03
C GLN A 48 10.81 -17.87 19.87
N ASN A 49 11.43 -16.68 19.82
CA ASN A 49 11.22 -15.63 20.82
C ASN A 49 10.56 -14.35 20.30
N GLN A 50 10.53 -14.14 18.98
CA GLN A 50 9.93 -12.95 18.40
C GLN A 50 8.38 -13.07 18.50
N PRO A 51 7.67 -12.06 19.03
CA PRO A 51 6.22 -12.00 18.96
C PRO A 51 5.77 -11.75 17.51
N VAL A 52 4.58 -12.21 17.16
CA VAL A 52 3.98 -11.90 15.85
C VAL A 52 3.55 -10.44 15.82
N PHE A 53 3.80 -9.76 14.72
CA PHE A 53 3.34 -8.41 14.50
C PHE A 53 2.07 -8.44 13.65
N VAL A 54 1.00 -7.86 14.18
CA VAL A 54 -0.32 -7.79 13.55
C VAL A 54 -0.66 -6.32 13.37
N SER A 55 -1.16 -5.94 12.19
CA SER A 55 -1.49 -4.55 11.90
C SER A 55 -2.88 -4.39 11.28
N TYR A 56 -3.49 -3.23 11.48
CA TYR A 56 -4.83 -2.91 10.98
C TYR A 56 -4.89 -1.51 10.39
N SER A 57 -5.46 -1.37 9.19
CA SER A 57 -5.96 -0.10 8.67
C SER A 57 -7.46 -0.01 8.88
N TYR A 58 -7.90 1.06 9.53
CA TYR A 58 -9.31 1.39 9.67
C TYR A 58 -9.58 2.72 8.96
N ASN A 59 -10.74 2.80 8.31
CA ASN A 59 -11.27 4.04 7.73
C ASN A 59 -10.30 4.70 6.74
N ILE A 60 -9.76 3.91 5.81
CA ILE A 60 -9.09 4.44 4.61
C ILE A 60 -10.11 5.07 3.65
N HIS A 61 -11.34 4.57 3.66
CA HIS A 61 -12.49 5.27 3.14
C HIS A 61 -13.23 5.99 4.27
N GLY A 62 -13.30 7.32 4.21
CA GLY A 62 -13.76 8.13 5.33
C GLY A 62 -15.25 7.96 5.66
N ASN A 63 -16.08 7.57 4.70
CA ASN A 63 -17.52 7.31 4.86
C ASN A 63 -17.88 5.86 5.24
N GLU A 64 -16.89 5.08 5.68
CA GLU A 64 -17.05 3.73 6.24
C GLU A 64 -16.77 3.80 7.77
N PRO A 65 -17.70 4.37 8.56
CA PRO A 65 -17.43 4.82 9.92
C PRO A 65 -17.27 3.71 10.97
N ALA A 66 -17.79 2.51 10.72
CA ALA A 66 -17.82 1.43 11.73
C ALA A 66 -16.42 0.97 12.09
N SER A 67 -15.53 0.92 11.10
CA SER A 67 -14.12 0.57 11.27
C SER A 67 -13.41 1.49 12.27
N THR A 68 -13.67 2.81 12.25
CA THR A 68 -13.04 3.75 13.20
C THR A 68 -13.49 3.48 14.64
N GLU A 69 -14.79 3.29 14.86
CA GLU A 69 -15.31 3.05 16.21
C GLU A 69 -14.92 1.65 16.72
N ALA A 70 -14.81 0.68 15.82
CA ALA A 70 -14.25 -0.64 16.12
C ALA A 70 -12.78 -0.54 16.54
N ALA A 71 -11.98 0.29 15.86
CA ALA A 71 -10.59 0.55 16.24
C ALA A 71 -10.47 1.06 17.68
N LEU A 72 -11.35 1.98 18.09
CA LEU A 72 -11.38 2.49 19.47
C LEU A 72 -11.76 1.41 20.47
N GLN A 73 -12.77 0.59 20.17
CA GLN A 73 -13.20 -0.50 21.05
C GLN A 73 -12.14 -1.60 21.16
N THR A 74 -11.48 -1.97 20.06
CA THR A 74 -10.36 -2.91 20.03
C THR A 74 -9.18 -2.38 20.84
N ALA A 75 -8.77 -1.13 20.62
CA ALA A 75 -7.70 -0.50 21.39
C ALA A 75 -8.01 -0.47 22.89
N TYR A 76 -9.25 -0.13 23.26
CA TYR A 76 -9.70 -0.14 24.65
C TYR A 76 -9.66 -1.55 25.25
N ARG A 77 -10.16 -2.57 24.54
CA ARG A 77 -10.11 -3.97 24.99
C ARG A 77 -8.67 -4.39 25.28
N LEU A 78 -7.76 -4.16 24.35
CA LEU A 78 -6.36 -4.57 24.49
C LEU A 78 -5.64 -3.78 25.60
N ALA A 79 -5.92 -2.49 25.77
CA ALA A 79 -5.22 -1.66 26.75
C ALA A 79 -5.77 -1.76 28.18
N ALA A 80 -7.08 -1.96 28.35
CA ALA A 80 -7.76 -1.85 29.64
C ALA A 80 -8.15 -3.18 30.26
N ALA A 81 -8.30 -4.26 29.47
CA ALA A 81 -8.74 -5.53 30.00
C ALA A 81 -7.69 -6.17 30.92
N GLN A 82 -8.17 -6.79 32.00
CA GLN A 82 -7.35 -7.44 33.02
C GLN A 82 -7.60 -8.95 33.11
N ASP A 83 -8.17 -9.57 32.08
CA ASP A 83 -8.29 -11.02 32.00
C ASP A 83 -7.01 -11.69 31.49
N ASP A 84 -6.87 -12.98 31.81
CA ASP A 84 -5.70 -13.77 31.45
C ASP A 84 -5.58 -14.00 29.94
N SER A 85 -6.70 -14.10 29.22
CA SER A 85 -6.71 -14.24 27.76
C SER A 85 -6.07 -13.04 27.07
N THR A 86 -6.45 -11.81 27.43
CA THR A 86 -5.86 -10.61 26.83
C THR A 86 -4.37 -10.48 27.19
N ARG A 87 -4.00 -10.81 28.45
CA ARG A 87 -2.59 -10.81 28.86
C ARG A 87 -1.76 -11.82 28.07
N ALA A 88 -2.28 -13.03 27.84
CA ALA A 88 -1.60 -14.06 27.07
C ALA A 88 -1.40 -13.63 25.61
N LEU A 89 -2.45 -13.07 24.97
CA LEU A 89 -2.35 -12.55 23.61
C LEU A 89 -1.25 -11.50 23.47
N LEU A 90 -1.20 -10.52 24.37
CA LEU A 90 -0.23 -9.41 24.30
C LEU A 90 1.21 -9.82 24.66
N GLN A 91 1.42 -11.00 25.26
CA GLN A 91 2.78 -11.54 25.47
C GLN A 91 3.41 -11.99 24.15
N ASP A 92 2.61 -12.57 23.26
CA ASP A 92 3.07 -13.15 21.99
C ASP A 92 2.75 -12.27 20.76
N ALA A 93 2.06 -11.14 20.92
CA ALA A 93 1.73 -10.21 19.84
C ALA A 93 2.18 -8.77 20.09
N VAL A 94 2.54 -8.07 19.01
CA VAL A 94 2.60 -6.60 18.93
C VAL A 94 1.55 -6.15 17.92
N VAL A 95 0.56 -5.38 18.38
CA VAL A 95 -0.57 -4.94 17.55
C VAL A 95 -0.36 -3.48 17.15
N ILE A 96 -0.35 -3.20 15.85
CA ILE A 96 -0.20 -1.86 15.27
C ILE A 96 -1.54 -1.44 14.66
N MET A 97 -2.11 -0.33 15.08
CA MET A 97 -3.42 0.12 14.61
C MET A 97 -3.29 1.49 13.96
N TYR A 98 -3.79 1.63 12.73
CA TYR A 98 -4.05 2.91 12.07
C TYR A 98 -5.55 3.22 12.24
N PRO A 99 -5.98 3.94 13.29
CA PRO A 99 -7.40 4.00 13.67
C PRO A 99 -8.25 4.80 12.69
N THR A 100 -7.61 5.70 11.93
CA THR A 100 -8.26 6.54 10.92
C THR A 100 -7.23 6.94 9.89
N VAL A 101 -7.19 6.23 8.76
CA VAL A 101 -6.25 6.53 7.67
C VAL A 101 -6.67 7.77 6.90
N ASN A 102 -7.97 8.01 6.72
CA ASN A 102 -8.52 9.18 6.00
C ASN A 102 -9.31 10.12 6.92
N PRO A 103 -8.65 10.88 7.83
CA PRO A 103 -9.36 11.75 8.75
C PRO A 103 -10.05 12.94 8.06
N ASP A 104 -9.57 13.38 6.89
CA ASP A 104 -10.19 14.46 6.12
C ASP A 104 -11.53 14.02 5.53
N GLY A 105 -11.58 12.86 4.89
CA GLY A 105 -12.81 12.24 4.40
C GLY A 105 -13.77 11.85 5.52
N ARG A 106 -13.24 11.33 6.65
CA ARG A 106 -14.05 10.99 7.83
C ARG A 106 -14.75 12.19 8.41
N ASP A 107 -14.05 13.32 8.56
CA ASP A 107 -14.62 14.53 9.13
C ASP A 107 -15.73 15.10 8.23
N ARG A 108 -15.53 15.05 6.91
CA ARG A 108 -16.56 15.39 5.92
C ARG A 108 -17.82 14.55 6.08
N TYR A 109 -17.67 13.23 6.14
CA TYR A 109 -18.79 12.30 6.36
C TYR A 109 -19.47 12.56 7.72
N ALA A 110 -18.71 12.66 8.79
CA ALA A 110 -19.23 12.86 10.14
C ALA A 110 -19.99 14.19 10.28
N TYR A 111 -19.51 15.26 9.64
CA TYR A 111 -20.19 16.55 9.60
C TYR A 111 -21.55 16.44 8.89
N TRP A 112 -21.59 15.81 7.71
CA TRP A 112 -22.84 15.57 6.99
C TRP A 112 -23.81 14.71 7.80
N ALA A 113 -23.36 13.55 8.28
CA ALA A 113 -24.20 12.58 9.00
C ALA A 113 -24.82 13.21 10.26
N ARG A 114 -24.06 14.06 10.98
CA ARG A 114 -24.57 14.82 12.13
C ARG A 114 -25.56 15.92 11.74
N SER A 115 -25.38 16.55 10.58
CA SER A 115 -26.26 17.61 10.10
C SER A 115 -27.59 17.08 9.59
N MET A 116 -27.61 15.87 9.03
CA MET A 116 -28.83 15.19 8.57
C MET A 116 -29.52 14.39 9.68
N GLN A 117 -28.88 14.22 10.85
CA GLN A 117 -29.41 13.34 11.89
C GLN A 117 -30.85 13.72 12.31
N ARG A 118 -31.68 12.70 12.49
CA ARG A 118 -33.04 12.83 12.99
C ARG A 118 -33.10 12.54 14.49
N ALA A 119 -34.10 13.10 15.17
CA ALA A 119 -34.33 12.82 16.59
C ALA A 119 -34.73 11.35 16.84
N GLN A 120 -35.48 10.77 15.91
CA GLN A 120 -35.74 9.33 15.86
C GLN A 120 -34.78 8.70 14.86
N VAL A 121 -34.26 7.52 15.17
CA VAL A 121 -33.39 6.78 14.25
C VAL A 121 -34.21 6.41 13.02
N ALA A 122 -33.75 6.85 11.84
CA ALA A 122 -34.29 6.42 10.56
C ALA A 122 -33.87 4.98 10.29
N THR A 123 -34.76 4.20 9.68
CA THR A 123 -34.48 2.85 9.19
C THR A 123 -34.94 2.66 7.75
N GLU A 124 -35.78 3.55 7.22
CA GLU A 124 -36.26 3.52 5.84
C GLU A 124 -35.13 3.91 4.89
N PRO A 125 -34.67 3.02 4.00
CA PRO A 125 -33.55 3.31 3.08
C PRO A 125 -33.71 4.57 2.24
N ALA A 126 -34.95 4.98 1.94
CA ALA A 126 -35.22 6.20 1.17
C ALA A 126 -35.10 7.51 1.98
N ASP A 127 -34.84 7.46 3.29
CA ASP A 127 -34.64 8.67 4.10
C ASP A 127 -33.33 9.39 3.72
N ILE A 128 -33.35 10.73 3.73
CA ILE A 128 -32.22 11.60 3.35
C ILE A 128 -30.93 11.34 4.16
N VAL A 129 -31.02 10.68 5.32
CA VAL A 129 -29.86 10.34 6.16
C VAL A 129 -29.00 9.21 5.58
N HIS A 130 -29.49 8.55 4.52
CA HIS A 130 -28.83 7.48 3.79
C HIS A 130 -28.21 7.95 2.46
N ASP A 131 -28.44 9.20 2.07
CA ASP A 131 -28.04 9.78 0.78
C ASP A 131 -26.95 10.84 0.97
N GLU A 132 -25.69 10.40 1.03
CA GLU A 132 -24.52 11.27 1.20
C GLU A 132 -24.26 12.10 -0.08
N PRO A 133 -24.20 13.44 0.00
CA PRO A 133 -23.96 14.30 -1.16
C PRO A 133 -22.51 14.23 -1.65
N TRP A 134 -22.31 14.54 -2.93
CA TRP A 134 -20.97 14.73 -3.48
C TRP A 134 -20.38 16.11 -3.13
N PRO A 135 -19.07 16.23 -2.80
CA PRO A 135 -18.12 15.14 -2.65
C PRO A 135 -18.33 14.35 -1.35
N GLN A 136 -18.34 13.02 -1.47
CA GLN A 136 -18.51 12.09 -0.35
C GLN A 136 -17.26 12.03 0.52
N GLY A 137 -17.39 11.45 1.72
CA GLY A 137 -16.29 11.21 2.66
C GLY A 137 -15.39 10.05 2.30
N ARG A 138 -15.72 9.22 1.29
CA ARG A 138 -14.90 8.08 0.86
C ARG A 138 -13.43 8.48 0.62
N THR A 139 -13.22 9.56 -0.12
CA THR A 139 -11.90 9.95 -0.62
C THR A 139 -11.27 11.06 0.22
N ASN A 140 -9.96 11.29 0.04
CA ASN A 140 -9.22 12.30 0.82
C ASN A 140 -9.57 13.75 0.41
N HIS A 141 -8.72 14.71 0.79
CA HIS A 141 -8.89 16.13 0.43
C HIS A 141 -9.05 16.37 -1.08
N TYR A 142 -8.20 15.74 -1.90
CA TYR A 142 -8.22 15.87 -3.37
C TYR A 142 -9.17 14.89 -4.06
N TRP A 143 -10.06 14.27 -3.28
CA TRP A 143 -10.99 13.25 -3.75
C TRP A 143 -10.32 12.03 -4.39
N PHE A 144 -9.09 11.73 -3.97
CA PHE A 144 -8.39 10.51 -4.34
C PHE A 144 -8.76 9.34 -3.41
N ASP A 145 -8.88 8.14 -3.97
CA ASP A 145 -9.09 6.91 -3.20
C ASP A 145 -7.74 6.42 -2.63
N LEU A 146 -7.52 6.64 -1.33
CA LEU A 146 -6.26 6.29 -0.67
C LEU A 146 -5.96 4.79 -0.71
N ASN A 147 -6.98 3.93 -0.89
CA ASN A 147 -6.77 2.50 -1.05
C ASN A 147 -6.27 2.12 -2.45
N ARG A 148 -5.76 3.09 -3.22
CA ARG A 148 -4.96 2.87 -4.43
C ARG A 148 -3.52 3.33 -4.29
N ASP A 149 -3.14 3.94 -3.17
CA ASP A 149 -1.88 4.70 -3.02
C ASP A 149 -0.84 4.05 -2.08
N TRP A 150 -1.07 2.80 -1.63
CA TRP A 150 -0.12 2.07 -0.77
C TRP A 150 1.28 1.91 -1.38
N VAL A 151 1.37 1.67 -2.68
CA VAL A 151 2.64 1.57 -3.41
C VAL A 151 3.15 2.94 -3.82
N TRP A 152 2.28 3.83 -4.28
CA TRP A 152 2.68 5.07 -4.95
C TRP A 152 3.03 6.21 -4.01
N THR A 153 2.48 6.19 -2.79
CA THR A 153 2.79 7.13 -1.71
C THR A 153 2.73 8.59 -2.14
N ILE A 154 1.77 8.93 -3.00
CA ILE A 154 1.57 10.30 -3.51
C ILE A 154 0.94 11.18 -2.43
N HIS A 155 0.09 10.60 -1.59
CA HIS A 155 -0.62 11.30 -0.54
C HIS A 155 0.05 11.11 0.82
N PRO A 156 0.14 12.17 1.65
CA PRO A 156 0.84 12.15 2.93
C PRO A 156 0.23 11.16 3.93
N GLU A 157 -1.06 10.82 3.77
CA GLU A 157 -1.72 9.74 4.50
C GLU A 157 -1.02 8.40 4.28
N MET A 158 -0.74 8.05 3.03
CA MET A 158 -0.13 6.77 2.67
C MET A 158 1.38 6.79 2.83
N GLU A 159 2.05 7.92 2.56
CA GLU A 159 3.47 8.12 2.86
C GLU A 159 3.77 7.79 4.34
N GLY A 160 3.06 8.44 5.27
CA GLY A 160 3.26 8.23 6.70
C GLY A 160 2.84 6.83 7.18
N LEU A 161 1.74 6.28 6.66
CA LEU A 161 1.30 4.92 7.00
C LEU A 161 2.36 3.88 6.60
N THR A 162 2.86 3.98 5.37
CA THR A 162 3.80 2.99 4.84
C THR A 162 5.19 3.14 5.44
N GLU A 163 5.62 4.34 5.85
CA GLU A 163 6.84 4.54 6.65
C GLU A 163 6.77 3.76 7.98
N VAL A 164 5.62 3.83 8.67
CA VAL A 164 5.38 3.05 9.89
C VAL A 164 5.38 1.56 9.55
N TYR A 165 4.67 1.14 8.49
CA TYR A 165 4.66 -0.25 8.04
C TYR A 165 6.09 -0.77 7.82
N GLN A 166 6.95 -0.05 7.09
CA GLN A 166 8.35 -0.43 6.84
C GLN A 166 9.17 -0.62 8.10
N THR A 167 8.86 0.15 9.14
CA THR A 167 9.57 0.06 10.41
C THR A 167 9.22 -1.22 11.17
N PHE A 168 7.97 -1.69 11.08
CA PHE A 168 7.47 -2.86 11.79
C PHE A 168 7.56 -4.16 10.99
N MET A 169 7.28 -4.12 9.68
CA MET A 169 7.13 -5.29 8.80
C MET A 169 6.22 -6.36 9.43
N PRO A 170 4.92 -6.07 9.61
CA PRO A 170 4.00 -6.99 10.26
C PRO A 170 3.78 -8.25 9.42
N GLN A 171 3.68 -9.40 10.08
CA GLN A 171 3.40 -10.68 9.42
C GLN A 171 1.92 -10.78 8.99
N VAL A 172 1.04 -10.02 9.63
CA VAL A 172 -0.40 -10.03 9.35
C VAL A 172 -0.92 -8.61 9.25
N HIS A 173 -1.75 -8.35 8.24
CA HIS A 173 -2.47 -7.10 8.07
C HIS A 173 -3.93 -7.35 7.70
N ALA A 174 -4.87 -6.67 8.36
CA ALA A 174 -6.26 -6.65 7.94
C ALA A 174 -6.73 -5.22 7.66
N ASP A 175 -7.25 -5.02 6.45
CA ASP A 175 -7.80 -3.77 5.93
C ASP A 175 -9.31 -3.77 6.14
N TYR A 176 -9.80 -2.83 6.96
CA TYR A 176 -11.19 -2.79 7.42
C TYR A 176 -12.03 -1.81 6.61
N HIS A 177 -13.03 -2.36 5.94
CA HIS A 177 -13.90 -1.64 5.02
C HIS A 177 -15.38 -1.91 5.27
N GLU A 178 -16.21 -1.10 4.62
CA GLU A 178 -17.63 -1.37 4.48
C GLU A 178 -18.07 -1.44 3.01
N GLN A 179 -19.12 -2.23 2.77
CA GLN A 179 -19.80 -2.38 1.49
C GLN A 179 -21.29 -2.06 1.61
N GLY A 180 -22.09 -2.37 0.58
CA GLY A 180 -23.52 -2.08 0.58
C GLY A 180 -24.23 -2.66 1.82
N TYR A 181 -25.20 -1.93 2.37
CA TYR A 181 -25.91 -2.37 3.59
C TYR A 181 -26.78 -3.62 3.38
N ASN A 182 -27.01 -4.03 2.13
CA ASN A 182 -27.71 -5.27 1.78
C ASN A 182 -26.79 -6.48 1.70
N ASP A 183 -25.47 -6.27 1.63
CA ASP A 183 -24.51 -7.38 1.58
C ASP A 183 -24.33 -8.00 2.97
N HIS A 184 -23.89 -9.26 3.04
CA HIS A 184 -23.45 -9.89 4.30
C HIS A 184 -21.99 -9.52 4.60
N TYR A 185 -21.45 -9.88 5.76
CA TYR A 185 -20.04 -9.61 6.06
C TYR A 185 -19.12 -10.41 5.12
N PHE A 186 -18.17 -9.77 4.44
CA PHE A 186 -17.13 -10.46 3.70
C PHE A 186 -15.89 -10.71 4.56
N THR A 187 -15.41 -11.96 4.57
CA THR A 187 -14.11 -12.30 5.13
C THR A 187 -13.30 -13.17 4.15
N MET A 188 -12.02 -13.36 4.47
CA MET A 188 -11.08 -14.10 3.65
C MET A 188 -11.47 -15.59 3.49
N PRO A 189 -11.05 -16.24 2.39
CA PRO A 189 -10.34 -15.69 1.24
C PRO A 189 -11.29 -15.03 0.21
N GLY A 190 -10.80 -14.03 -0.52
CA GLY A 190 -11.51 -13.43 -1.68
C GLY A 190 -11.47 -14.27 -2.96
N THR A 191 -11.94 -13.72 -4.07
CA THR A 191 -11.98 -14.37 -5.39
C THR A 191 -10.63 -14.30 -6.14
N THR A 192 -10.57 -14.84 -7.36
CA THR A 192 -9.46 -14.68 -8.33
C THR A 192 -9.76 -13.52 -9.31
N PRO A 193 -8.74 -12.95 -10.00
CA PRO A 193 -7.31 -13.28 -9.96
C PRO A 193 -6.60 -12.80 -8.69
N ARG A 194 -5.42 -13.38 -8.44
CA ARG A 194 -4.51 -12.95 -7.36
C ARG A 194 -3.14 -12.75 -7.97
N ASN A 195 -2.28 -11.98 -7.30
CA ASN A 195 -0.90 -11.85 -7.74
C ASN A 195 -0.25 -13.26 -7.81
N PRO A 196 0.18 -13.73 -9.00
CA PRO A 196 0.70 -15.07 -9.20
C PRO A 196 2.09 -15.28 -8.61
N LEU A 197 2.77 -14.20 -8.17
CA LEU A 197 4.08 -14.26 -7.55
C LEU A 197 4.01 -14.52 -6.04
N LEU A 198 2.82 -14.45 -5.43
CA LEU A 198 2.66 -14.72 -4.00
C LEU A 198 3.06 -16.17 -3.68
N PRO A 199 3.71 -16.43 -2.53
CA PRO A 199 4.05 -17.79 -2.12
C PRO A 199 2.83 -18.72 -2.06
N ASP A 200 2.99 -19.99 -2.44
CA ASP A 200 1.91 -20.99 -2.52
C ASP A 200 1.04 -21.09 -1.25
N ARG A 201 1.64 -20.84 -0.08
CA ARG A 201 0.95 -20.91 1.22
C ARG A 201 0.08 -19.70 1.54
N TYR A 202 0.14 -18.61 0.76
CA TYR A 202 -0.66 -17.41 0.99
C TYR A 202 -2.16 -17.73 1.11
N VAL A 203 -2.70 -18.50 0.16
CA VAL A 203 -4.14 -18.82 0.15
C VAL A 203 -4.55 -19.65 1.37
N ALA A 204 -3.69 -20.56 1.83
CA ALA A 204 -3.94 -21.35 3.03
C ALA A 204 -3.93 -20.48 4.29
N TRP A 205 -3.06 -19.46 4.35
CA TRP A 205 -3.06 -18.49 5.44
C TRP A 205 -4.30 -17.61 5.44
N ALA A 206 -4.68 -17.07 4.28
CA ALA A 206 -5.93 -16.33 4.12
C ALA A 206 -7.15 -17.16 4.56
N ASP A 207 -7.20 -18.46 4.21
CA ASP A 207 -8.25 -19.37 4.69
C ASP A 207 -8.20 -19.58 6.20
N THR A 208 -7.02 -19.66 6.80
CA THR A 208 -6.84 -19.82 8.26
C THR A 208 -7.46 -18.66 9.03
N PHE A 209 -7.16 -17.41 8.64
CA PHE A 209 -7.76 -16.23 9.25
C PHE A 209 -9.25 -16.09 8.91
N GLY A 210 -9.64 -16.44 7.68
CA GLY A 210 -11.03 -16.54 7.26
C GLY A 210 -11.86 -17.42 8.20
N ARG A 211 -11.36 -18.62 8.50
CA ARG A 211 -11.99 -19.56 9.44
C ARG A 211 -12.07 -19.05 10.86
N ALA A 212 -11.04 -18.35 11.34
CA ALA A 212 -11.07 -17.74 12.66
C ALA A 212 -12.18 -16.67 12.75
N ASN A 213 -12.33 -15.84 11.73
CA ASN A 213 -13.43 -14.88 11.66
C ASN A 213 -14.80 -15.59 11.59
N ILE A 214 -14.92 -16.68 10.81
CA ILE A 214 -16.14 -17.49 10.73
C ILE A 214 -16.52 -18.09 12.08
N GLU A 215 -15.56 -18.65 12.83
CA GLU A 215 -15.83 -19.19 14.16
C GLU A 215 -16.35 -18.10 15.11
N ALA A 216 -15.79 -16.90 15.02
CA ALA A 216 -16.28 -15.76 15.79
C ALA A 216 -17.68 -15.31 15.33
N PHE A 217 -17.97 -15.35 14.03
CA PHE A 217 -19.30 -15.07 13.49
C PHE A 217 -20.35 -16.10 13.91
N ASP A 218 -20.02 -17.39 13.92
CA ASP A 218 -20.92 -18.46 14.34
C ASP A 218 -21.35 -18.28 15.80
N GLN A 219 -20.45 -17.82 16.67
CA GLN A 219 -20.76 -17.50 18.07
C GLN A 219 -21.68 -16.28 18.23
N GLN A 220 -21.59 -15.33 17.31
CA GLN A 220 -22.34 -14.06 17.33
C GLN A 220 -23.54 -14.04 16.38
N GLN A 221 -23.75 -15.12 15.63
CA GLN A 221 -24.79 -15.27 14.61
C GLN A 221 -24.73 -14.18 13.52
N VAL A 222 -23.53 -13.81 13.08
CA VAL A 222 -23.31 -12.83 12.01
C VAL A 222 -23.35 -13.55 10.66
N ALA A 223 -24.15 -13.04 9.72
CA ALA A 223 -24.19 -13.55 8.35
C ALA A 223 -22.94 -13.11 7.59
N TYR A 224 -22.33 -14.03 6.84
CA TYR A 224 -21.09 -13.78 6.10
C TYR A 224 -21.04 -14.49 4.74
N PHE A 225 -20.08 -14.10 3.90
CA PHE A 225 -19.68 -14.82 2.69
C PHE A 225 -18.15 -14.76 2.47
N THR A 226 -17.63 -15.65 1.61
CA THR A 226 -16.19 -15.76 1.29
C THR A 226 -16.02 -16.35 -0.11
N ARG A 227 -15.01 -15.90 -0.87
CA ARG A 227 -14.63 -16.41 -2.20
C ARG A 227 -15.46 -15.88 -3.37
N GLU A 228 -16.65 -15.32 -3.15
CA GLU A 228 -17.51 -14.85 -4.25
C GLU A 228 -17.11 -13.46 -4.78
N ALA A 229 -16.42 -12.63 -3.98
CA ALA A 229 -16.05 -11.27 -4.35
C ALA A 229 -14.62 -10.92 -3.94
N PHE A 230 -14.18 -9.73 -4.39
CA PHE A 230 -12.91 -9.06 -4.12
C PHE A 230 -11.66 -9.87 -4.53
N ASP A 231 -11.03 -9.43 -5.62
CA ASP A 231 -9.76 -9.98 -6.08
C ASP A 231 -8.57 -9.34 -5.33
N PHE A 232 -7.40 -9.96 -5.46
CA PHE A 232 -6.17 -9.54 -4.79
C PHE A 232 -5.05 -9.40 -5.84
N PHE A 233 -5.41 -8.89 -7.02
CA PHE A 233 -4.49 -8.79 -8.14
C PHE A 233 -3.70 -7.48 -8.10
N TYR A 234 -4.37 -6.35 -7.91
CA TYR A 234 -3.71 -5.06 -7.83
C TYR A 234 -2.86 -4.95 -6.55
N PRO A 235 -1.58 -4.55 -6.65
CA PRO A 235 -0.64 -4.59 -5.52
C PRO A 235 -0.80 -3.45 -4.52
N SER A 236 -1.52 -2.39 -4.86
CA SER A 236 -1.60 -1.15 -4.07
C SER A 236 -2.93 -0.99 -3.30
N TYR A 237 -3.60 -2.11 -3.02
CA TYR A 237 -4.63 -2.21 -1.98
C TYR A 237 -3.98 -2.50 -0.62
N GLY A 238 -4.60 -2.10 0.49
CA GLY A 238 -4.17 -2.48 1.84
C GLY A 238 -4.26 -3.98 2.10
N SER A 239 -5.10 -4.67 1.34
CA SER A 239 -5.24 -6.12 1.37
C SER A 239 -4.17 -6.86 0.54
N SER A 240 -3.47 -6.19 -0.38
CA SER A 240 -2.46 -6.78 -1.30
C SER A 240 -1.03 -6.33 -1.00
N TYR A 241 -0.82 -5.06 -0.63
CA TYR A 241 0.49 -4.48 -0.36
C TYR A 241 1.26 -5.26 0.73
N PRO A 242 0.65 -5.62 1.88
CA PRO A 242 1.33 -6.42 2.89
C PRO A 242 1.82 -7.76 2.36
N SER A 243 1.04 -8.38 1.46
CA SER A 243 1.34 -9.68 0.86
C SER A 243 2.57 -9.64 -0.05
N ILE A 244 2.73 -8.57 -0.83
CA ILE A 244 3.93 -8.39 -1.67
C ILE A 244 5.15 -7.92 -0.87
N MET A 245 4.93 -7.45 0.37
CA MET A 245 5.95 -7.18 1.37
C MET A 245 6.24 -8.38 2.29
N GLY A 246 5.75 -9.58 1.95
CA GLY A 246 6.05 -10.83 2.64
C GLY A 246 5.18 -11.15 3.87
N GLY A 247 4.18 -10.32 4.18
CA GLY A 247 3.15 -10.60 5.17
C GLY A 247 1.92 -11.30 4.59
N ILE A 248 0.86 -11.41 5.39
CA ILE A 248 -0.47 -11.84 4.95
C ILE A 248 -1.41 -10.64 5.02
N GLY A 249 -1.69 -10.04 3.86
CA GLY A 249 -2.69 -8.99 3.71
C GLY A 249 -4.10 -9.58 3.55
N MET A 250 -5.09 -8.92 4.15
CA MET A 250 -6.48 -9.36 4.16
C MET A 250 -7.42 -8.19 4.01
N LEU A 251 -8.59 -8.45 3.42
CA LEU A 251 -9.70 -7.53 3.34
C LEU A 251 -10.84 -8.04 4.22
N THR A 252 -11.54 -7.12 4.87
CA THR A 252 -12.86 -7.39 5.45
C THR A 252 -13.84 -6.32 5.02
N GLU A 253 -15.06 -6.71 4.63
CA GLU A 253 -16.11 -5.77 4.22
C GLU A 253 -17.35 -5.97 5.10
N GLN A 254 -17.67 -4.97 5.89
CA GLN A 254 -18.89 -4.94 6.70
C GLN A 254 -20.02 -4.31 5.90
N ALA A 255 -21.22 -4.89 5.96
CA ALA A 255 -22.41 -4.21 5.43
C ALA A 255 -22.57 -2.84 6.09
N GLY A 256 -22.68 -1.73 5.36
CA GLY A 256 -22.84 -0.43 6.02
C GLY A 256 -22.75 0.88 5.23
N ILE A 257 -22.25 0.88 3.99
CA ILE A 257 -22.27 2.08 3.14
C ILE A 257 -23.72 2.56 3.00
N GLY A 258 -23.98 3.83 3.32
CA GLY A 258 -25.33 4.42 3.30
C GLY A 258 -26.21 4.05 4.50
N ALA A 259 -25.80 3.16 5.41
CA ALA A 259 -26.65 2.69 6.51
C ALA A 259 -26.93 3.72 7.62
N GLY A 260 -26.17 4.81 7.71
CA GLY A 260 -26.34 5.80 8.78
C GLY A 260 -26.32 5.18 10.19
N ARG A 261 -27.23 5.58 11.08
CA ARG A 261 -27.29 4.98 12.43
C ARG A 261 -27.97 3.59 12.44
N ALA A 262 -28.89 3.35 11.53
CA ALA A 262 -29.52 2.07 11.28
C ALA A 262 -30.21 2.11 9.91
N VAL A 263 -30.38 0.96 9.25
CA VAL A 263 -31.16 0.82 8.00
C VAL A 263 -31.81 -0.55 7.97
N GLU A 264 -33.02 -0.66 7.46
CA GLU A 264 -33.66 -1.95 7.16
C GLU A 264 -33.15 -2.45 5.81
N ASN A 265 -32.57 -3.64 5.79
CA ASN A 265 -32.09 -4.27 4.56
C ASN A 265 -33.21 -5.03 3.83
N GLU A 266 -32.92 -5.59 2.66
CA GLU A 266 -33.89 -6.34 1.85
C GLU A 266 -34.44 -7.62 2.51
N ASP A 267 -33.73 -8.16 3.51
CA ASP A 267 -34.18 -9.31 4.31
C ASP A 267 -35.12 -8.92 5.47
N GLY A 268 -35.41 -7.62 5.63
CA GLY A 268 -36.20 -7.08 6.75
C GLY A 268 -35.41 -7.03 8.07
N TYR A 269 -34.09 -7.16 8.02
CA TYR A 269 -33.20 -6.99 9.18
C TYR A 269 -32.80 -5.53 9.34
N THR A 270 -32.95 -4.98 10.55
CA THR A 270 -32.46 -3.64 10.87
C THR A 270 -30.97 -3.69 11.23
N LEU A 271 -30.12 -3.38 10.26
CA LEU A 271 -28.68 -3.27 10.44
C LEU A 271 -28.36 -1.98 11.20
N THR A 272 -27.84 -2.11 12.42
CA THR A 272 -27.51 -0.94 13.27
C THR A 272 -26.02 -0.61 13.21
N PHE A 273 -25.67 0.67 13.37
CA PHE A 273 -24.27 1.08 13.49
C PHE A 273 -23.53 0.35 14.61
N ARG A 274 -24.20 0.08 15.74
CA ARG A 274 -23.63 -0.71 16.84
C ARG A 274 -23.23 -2.12 16.41
N GLN A 275 -24.07 -2.79 15.60
CA GLN A 275 -23.78 -4.12 15.09
C GLN A 275 -22.54 -4.08 14.19
N ARG A 276 -22.51 -3.14 13.23
CA ARG A 276 -21.37 -2.97 12.31
C ARG A 276 -20.04 -2.78 13.05
N VAL A 277 -20.06 -1.97 14.11
CA VAL A 277 -18.89 -1.75 14.99
C VAL A 277 -18.50 -3.02 15.73
N HIS A 278 -19.48 -3.76 16.25
CA HIS A 278 -19.25 -5.01 16.97
C HIS A 278 -18.65 -6.10 16.08
N ASP A 279 -19.09 -6.20 14.83
CA ASP A 279 -18.63 -7.22 13.89
C ASP A 279 -17.16 -7.01 13.51
N HIS A 280 -16.78 -5.78 13.18
CA HIS A 280 -15.37 -5.42 12.96
C HIS A 280 -14.50 -5.58 14.22
N TYR A 281 -15.02 -5.24 15.40
CA TYR A 281 -14.32 -5.48 16.66
C TYR A 281 -14.08 -6.98 16.88
N THR A 282 -15.09 -7.81 16.58
CA THR A 282 -15.04 -9.27 16.73
C THR A 282 -13.96 -9.88 15.84
N THR A 283 -13.93 -9.52 14.55
CA THR A 283 -12.89 -10.01 13.63
C THR A 283 -11.50 -9.44 13.95
N SER A 284 -11.42 -8.24 14.53
CA SER A 284 -10.15 -7.69 15.00
C SER A 284 -9.53 -8.60 16.06
N LEU A 285 -10.29 -9.04 17.06
CA LEU A 285 -9.78 -9.95 18.09
C LEU A 285 -9.48 -11.34 17.55
N ALA A 286 -10.38 -11.91 16.74
CA ALA A 286 -10.18 -13.24 16.14
C ALA A 286 -8.90 -13.29 15.29
N THR A 287 -8.56 -12.21 14.59
CA THR A 287 -7.32 -12.10 13.83
C THR A 287 -6.08 -12.12 14.72
N ILE A 288 -6.09 -11.43 15.87
CA ILE A 288 -4.97 -11.46 16.84
C ILE A 288 -4.80 -12.87 17.41
N GLU A 289 -5.90 -13.50 17.83
CA GLU A 289 -5.92 -14.85 18.39
C GLU A 289 -5.33 -15.86 17.40
N ALA A 290 -5.84 -15.88 16.17
CA ALA A 290 -5.32 -16.74 15.11
C ALA A 290 -3.84 -16.49 14.79
N ALA A 291 -3.40 -15.22 14.85
CA ALA A 291 -2.00 -14.87 14.61
C ALA A 291 -1.09 -15.39 15.74
N VAL A 292 -1.52 -15.26 17.00
CA VAL A 292 -0.77 -15.74 18.18
C VAL A 292 -0.67 -17.27 18.16
N ASP A 293 -1.77 -17.97 17.89
CA ASP A 293 -1.81 -19.43 17.81
C ASP A 293 -0.87 -19.98 16.72
N ASN A 294 -0.64 -19.18 15.66
CA ASN A 294 0.20 -19.52 14.53
C ASN A 294 1.54 -18.76 14.50
N ARG A 295 1.94 -18.10 15.60
CA ARG A 295 3.06 -17.14 15.66
C ARG A 295 4.30 -17.62 14.91
N ARG A 296 4.80 -18.80 15.28
CA ARG A 296 6.04 -19.35 14.71
C ARG A 296 5.91 -19.59 13.21
N ALA A 297 4.80 -20.16 12.77
CA ALA A 297 4.57 -20.51 11.37
C ALA A 297 4.41 -19.26 10.49
N LEU A 298 3.85 -18.17 11.03
CA LEU A 298 3.79 -16.87 10.36
C LEU A 298 5.17 -16.22 10.22
N LEU A 299 6.03 -16.31 11.24
CA LEU A 299 7.43 -15.86 11.14
C LEU A 299 8.24 -16.70 10.14
N GLU A 300 7.98 -18.00 10.04
CA GLU A 300 8.58 -18.88 9.03
C GLU A 300 8.08 -18.54 7.61
N TYR A 301 6.80 -18.15 7.46
CA TYR A 301 6.25 -17.67 6.20
C TYR A 301 6.94 -16.37 5.75
N ASP A 302 7.03 -15.37 6.63
CA ASP A 302 7.72 -14.10 6.37
C ASP A 302 9.18 -14.32 5.92
N LEU A 303 9.91 -15.18 6.65
CA LEU A 303 11.27 -15.57 6.28
C LEU A 303 11.35 -16.21 4.89
N THR A 304 10.38 -17.08 4.56
CA THR A 304 10.33 -17.78 3.27
C THR A 304 10.03 -16.79 2.14
N ALA A 305 9.08 -15.87 2.35
CA ALA A 305 8.69 -14.87 1.35
C ALA A 305 9.83 -13.89 1.02
N HIS A 306 10.76 -13.65 1.96
CA HIS A 306 11.94 -12.82 1.77
C HIS A 306 13.20 -13.59 1.33
N SER A 307 13.11 -14.91 1.17
CA SER A 307 14.23 -15.75 0.74
C SER A 307 14.35 -15.74 -0.78
N GLN A 308 15.57 -15.70 -1.33
CA GLN A 308 15.75 -15.82 -2.77
C GLN A 308 15.22 -17.14 -3.36
N ALA A 309 15.08 -18.18 -2.53
CA ALA A 309 14.48 -19.43 -2.96
C ALA A 309 12.98 -19.29 -3.35
N SER A 310 12.29 -18.23 -2.91
CA SER A 310 10.91 -17.94 -3.33
C SER A 310 10.83 -17.08 -4.60
N ASN A 311 11.95 -16.61 -5.14
CA ASN A 311 11.95 -15.82 -6.36
C ASN A 311 11.70 -16.74 -7.57
N THR A 312 10.51 -16.64 -8.16
CA THR A 312 10.08 -17.46 -9.31
C THR A 312 10.33 -16.81 -10.66
N VAL A 313 10.92 -15.60 -10.67
CA VAL A 313 11.05 -14.76 -11.86
C VAL A 313 12.49 -14.82 -12.36
N GLU A 314 12.66 -15.06 -13.67
CA GLU A 314 13.98 -15.16 -14.33
C GLU A 314 14.72 -13.82 -14.49
N THR A 315 14.07 -12.69 -14.16
CA THR A 315 14.67 -11.36 -14.28
C THR A 315 15.68 -11.19 -13.16
N ALA A 316 16.94 -10.90 -13.51
CA ALA A 316 18.02 -10.62 -12.58
C ALA A 316 18.09 -9.15 -12.17
N ALA A 317 17.74 -8.24 -13.08
CA ALA A 317 17.71 -6.80 -12.82
C ALA A 317 16.75 -6.06 -13.75
N TYR A 318 16.20 -4.96 -13.24
CA TYR A 318 15.52 -3.93 -14.00
C TYR A 318 16.47 -2.73 -14.14
N VAL A 319 16.63 -2.20 -15.35
CA VAL A 319 17.60 -1.15 -15.68
C VAL A 319 16.87 0.04 -16.28
N PHE A 320 17.16 1.23 -15.77
CA PHE A 320 16.58 2.50 -16.18
C PHE A 320 17.71 3.45 -16.59
N PRO A 321 17.83 3.81 -17.88
CA PRO A 321 18.67 4.95 -18.27
C PRO A 321 18.27 6.19 -17.49
N ASP A 322 19.25 7.02 -17.12
CA ASP A 322 19.00 8.28 -16.42
C ASP A 322 18.24 9.25 -17.34
N ASP A 323 17.09 9.76 -16.90
CA ASP A 323 16.32 10.77 -17.61
C ASP A 323 16.71 12.20 -17.20
N GLU A 324 17.80 12.33 -16.44
CA GLU A 324 18.39 13.59 -15.96
C GLU A 324 17.40 14.45 -15.12
N GLY A 325 16.32 13.84 -14.63
CA GLY A 325 15.27 14.52 -13.87
C GLY A 325 14.25 15.27 -14.72
N ASP A 326 14.32 15.16 -16.05
CA ASP A 326 13.29 15.69 -16.95
C ASP A 326 12.01 14.82 -16.92
N GLY A 327 12.14 13.53 -16.64
CA GLY A 327 11.03 12.59 -16.55
C GLY A 327 10.60 12.25 -15.12
N TYR A 328 10.00 11.07 -14.96
CA TYR A 328 9.45 10.58 -13.70
C TYR A 328 10.35 9.55 -13.01
N LEU A 329 11.55 9.26 -13.55
CA LEU A 329 12.41 8.21 -13.00
C LEU A 329 12.75 8.50 -11.54
N TYR A 330 13.04 9.76 -11.20
CA TYR A 330 13.47 10.12 -9.85
C TYR A 330 12.34 9.94 -8.83
N ASP A 331 11.08 10.17 -9.21
CA ASP A 331 9.90 9.84 -8.39
C ASP A 331 9.82 8.32 -8.15
N VAL A 332 10.02 7.51 -9.20
CA VAL A 332 9.97 6.04 -9.08
C VAL A 332 11.13 5.51 -8.23
N ILE A 333 12.33 6.08 -8.35
CA ILE A 333 13.45 5.72 -7.48
C ILE A 333 13.13 6.07 -6.02
N GLU A 334 12.51 7.21 -5.74
CA GLU A 334 12.09 7.54 -4.38
C GLU A 334 11.02 6.58 -3.85
N ILE A 335 10.00 6.25 -4.65
CA ILE A 335 8.97 5.26 -4.30
C ILE A 335 9.62 3.91 -3.94
N LEU A 336 10.53 3.41 -4.79
CA LEU A 336 11.24 2.16 -4.52
C LEU A 336 12.03 2.23 -3.21
N ARG A 337 12.78 3.31 -3.00
CA ARG A 337 13.59 3.50 -1.79
C ARG A 337 12.74 3.62 -0.53
N HIS A 338 11.61 4.32 -0.59
CA HIS A 338 10.64 4.43 0.50
C HIS A 338 10.17 3.05 0.96
N HIS A 339 9.95 2.14 0.02
CA HIS A 339 9.60 0.73 0.28
C HIS A 339 10.80 -0.16 0.64
N GLY A 340 11.98 0.42 0.85
CA GLY A 340 13.19 -0.29 1.25
C GLY A 340 13.79 -1.16 0.15
N ILE A 341 13.54 -0.82 -1.12
CA ILE A 341 14.16 -1.48 -2.28
C ILE A 341 15.58 -0.95 -2.45
N GLU A 342 16.52 -1.88 -2.60
CA GLU A 342 17.91 -1.58 -2.94
C GLU A 342 18.00 -1.15 -4.40
N VAL A 343 18.48 0.07 -4.63
CA VAL A 343 18.72 0.66 -5.96
C VAL A 343 20.21 0.95 -6.09
N GLN A 344 20.76 0.65 -7.27
CA GLN A 344 22.15 0.89 -7.62
C GLN A 344 22.27 1.82 -8.83
N ARG A 345 23.43 2.43 -9.04
CA ARG A 345 23.74 3.26 -10.21
C ARG A 345 25.03 2.79 -10.87
N THR A 346 25.04 2.64 -12.20
CA THR A 346 26.25 2.23 -12.93
C THR A 346 27.29 3.35 -12.95
N THR A 347 28.57 3.01 -12.76
CA THR A 347 29.66 3.99 -12.85
C THR A 347 30.27 4.08 -14.26
N GLU A 348 29.91 3.14 -15.13
CA GLU A 348 30.39 3.03 -16.50
C GLU A 348 29.28 2.53 -17.43
N ALA A 349 29.41 2.82 -18.73
CA ALA A 349 28.48 2.32 -19.73
C ALA A 349 28.53 0.79 -19.79
N THR A 350 27.38 0.15 -19.93
CA THR A 350 27.27 -1.30 -19.96
C THR A 350 26.41 -1.80 -21.12
N ARG A 351 26.64 -3.05 -21.50
CA ARG A 351 25.83 -3.79 -22.47
C ARG A 351 24.91 -4.74 -21.71
N LEU A 352 23.64 -4.71 -22.05
CA LEU A 352 22.61 -5.61 -21.55
C LEU A 352 22.33 -6.63 -22.65
N ASP A 353 22.69 -7.89 -22.44
CA ASP A 353 22.47 -8.99 -23.39
C ASP A 353 21.01 -9.46 -23.34
N ASP A 354 20.41 -9.70 -24.52
CA ASP A 354 19.02 -10.19 -24.65
C ASP A 354 18.00 -9.43 -23.77
N ALA A 355 18.19 -8.12 -23.59
CA ALA A 355 17.38 -7.33 -22.68
C ALA A 355 15.97 -7.12 -23.21
N LEU A 356 14.95 -7.30 -22.37
CA LEU A 356 13.57 -6.97 -22.70
C LEU A 356 13.40 -5.45 -22.69
N ASP A 357 12.97 -4.89 -23.81
CA ASP A 357 12.67 -3.48 -23.97
C ASP A 357 11.22 -3.18 -23.60
N TYR A 358 10.98 -2.23 -22.69
CA TYR A 358 9.63 -1.92 -22.22
C TYR A 358 8.79 -1.21 -23.28
N ARG A 359 9.42 -0.43 -24.17
CA ARG A 359 8.75 0.33 -25.24
C ARG A 359 8.27 -0.59 -26.34
N THR A 360 9.11 -1.52 -26.79
CA THR A 360 8.76 -2.40 -27.92
C THR A 360 8.17 -3.73 -27.47
N GLY A 361 8.56 -4.23 -26.29
CA GLY A 361 8.24 -5.58 -25.83
C GLY A 361 9.13 -6.67 -26.43
N ASP A 362 10.12 -6.29 -27.24
CA ASP A 362 11.07 -7.22 -27.86
C ASP A 362 12.31 -7.41 -26.98
N ARG A 363 13.03 -8.50 -27.21
CA ARG A 363 14.35 -8.72 -26.63
C ARG A 363 15.45 -8.49 -27.65
N ALA A 364 16.49 -7.76 -27.25
CA ALA A 364 17.68 -7.54 -28.05
C ALA A 364 18.82 -6.99 -27.18
N ASP A 365 20.05 -7.04 -27.69
CA ASP A 365 21.17 -6.39 -27.03
C ASP A 365 20.91 -4.88 -26.95
N ARG A 366 21.20 -4.29 -25.79
CA ARG A 366 21.09 -2.86 -25.52
C ARG A 366 22.38 -2.34 -24.92
N ARG A 367 22.72 -1.10 -25.24
CA ARG A 367 23.80 -0.36 -24.59
C ARG A 367 23.14 0.73 -23.76
N VAL A 368 23.51 0.81 -22.50
CA VAL A 368 23.11 1.91 -21.60
C VAL A 368 24.37 2.65 -21.17
N ASP A 369 24.27 3.97 -21.09
CA ASP A 369 25.38 4.81 -20.68
C ASP A 369 25.67 4.69 -19.17
N ALA A 370 26.78 5.29 -18.75
CA ALA A 370 27.08 5.41 -17.32
C ALA A 370 25.99 6.24 -16.63
N GLY A 371 25.70 5.93 -15.37
CA GLY A 371 24.68 6.64 -14.59
C GLY A 371 23.29 6.01 -14.61
N ALA A 372 23.09 4.90 -15.35
CA ALA A 372 21.84 4.16 -15.35
C ALA A 372 21.53 3.56 -13.97
N TYR A 373 20.26 3.59 -13.58
CA TYR A 373 19.76 3.00 -12.34
C TYR A 373 19.43 1.52 -12.54
N VAL A 374 19.73 0.73 -11.52
CA VAL A 374 19.63 -0.72 -11.56
C VAL A 374 18.92 -1.20 -10.29
N VAL A 375 17.85 -1.94 -10.47
CA VAL A 375 17.12 -2.60 -9.38
C VAL A 375 17.35 -4.11 -9.51
N PRO A 376 18.31 -4.68 -8.76
CA PRO A 376 18.56 -6.11 -8.77
C PRO A 376 17.39 -6.88 -8.15
N THR A 377 17.10 -8.08 -8.61
CA THR A 377 16.09 -8.95 -7.97
C THR A 377 16.70 -9.84 -6.89
N ASP A 378 18.04 -9.93 -6.81
CA ASP A 378 18.76 -10.60 -5.71
C ASP A 378 18.78 -9.75 -4.43
N GLN A 379 17.58 -9.40 -3.94
CA GLN A 379 17.36 -8.70 -2.68
C GLN A 379 16.10 -9.24 -1.96
N PRO A 380 15.98 -9.08 -0.63
CA PRO A 380 14.89 -9.69 0.14
C PRO A 380 13.48 -9.33 -0.36
N ARG A 381 13.29 -8.10 -0.88
CA ARG A 381 12.00 -7.60 -1.38
C ARG A 381 11.75 -7.89 -2.87
N HIS A 382 12.36 -8.96 -3.40
CA HIS A 382 12.20 -9.38 -4.79
C HIS A 382 10.73 -9.54 -5.22
N LEU A 383 9.83 -9.97 -4.32
CA LEU A 383 8.40 -10.09 -4.61
C LEU A 383 7.77 -8.73 -4.97
N PHE A 384 8.04 -7.70 -4.18
CA PHE A 384 7.60 -6.33 -4.47
C PHE A 384 8.21 -5.81 -5.78
N VAL A 385 9.53 -5.96 -5.94
CA VAL A 385 10.28 -5.52 -7.14
C VAL A 385 9.68 -6.14 -8.39
N ASN A 386 9.55 -7.46 -8.42
CA ASN A 386 9.01 -8.18 -9.57
C ASN A 386 7.53 -7.84 -9.81
N THR A 387 6.74 -7.68 -8.76
CA THR A 387 5.33 -7.29 -8.90
C THR A 387 5.16 -5.92 -9.55
N LEU A 388 5.96 -4.95 -9.12
CA LEU A 388 5.82 -3.56 -9.55
C LEU A 388 6.50 -3.27 -10.89
N LEU A 389 7.64 -3.91 -11.14
CA LEU A 389 8.49 -3.57 -12.28
C LEU A 389 8.27 -4.47 -13.50
N GLN A 390 7.70 -5.67 -13.38
CA GLN A 390 7.42 -6.50 -14.56
C GLN A 390 6.56 -5.77 -15.59
N ARG A 391 6.92 -5.92 -16.86
CA ARG A 391 6.17 -5.36 -17.99
C ARG A 391 4.77 -5.99 -18.12
N GLN A 392 4.66 -7.30 -17.90
CA GLN A 392 3.43 -8.06 -18.06
C GLN A 392 3.35 -9.17 -17.03
N VAL A 393 2.16 -9.35 -16.47
CA VAL A 393 1.81 -10.46 -15.58
C VAL A 393 0.68 -11.24 -16.25
N THR A 394 0.85 -12.56 -16.40
CA THR A 394 -0.16 -13.44 -17.01
C THR A 394 -1.01 -14.08 -15.93
N PHE A 395 -2.33 -14.13 -16.14
CA PHE A 395 -3.30 -14.74 -15.23
C PHE A 395 -4.39 -15.46 -16.05
N GLN A 396 -5.10 -16.39 -15.40
CA GLN A 396 -6.06 -17.28 -16.07
C GLN A 396 -7.46 -16.68 -16.24
N ASP A 397 -7.84 -15.73 -15.39
CA ASP A 397 -9.17 -15.13 -15.35
C ASP A 397 -9.28 -13.95 -16.34
N SER A 398 -10.48 -13.59 -16.78
CA SER A 398 -10.71 -12.43 -17.65
C SER A 398 -11.42 -11.28 -16.95
N VAL A 399 -11.90 -11.49 -15.72
CA VAL A 399 -12.61 -10.49 -14.93
C VAL A 399 -11.73 -10.03 -13.77
N MET A 400 -11.61 -8.72 -13.62
CA MET A 400 -10.98 -8.08 -12.47
C MET A 400 -12.00 -7.17 -11.81
N TYR A 401 -11.86 -7.02 -10.51
CA TYR A 401 -12.69 -6.17 -9.67
C TYR A 401 -12.53 -4.69 -10.03
N ASP A 402 -11.29 -4.22 -10.23
CA ASP A 402 -11.03 -2.79 -10.50
C ASP A 402 -9.81 -2.53 -11.41
N MET A 403 -8.58 -2.66 -10.90
CA MET A 403 -7.37 -2.27 -11.64
C MET A 403 -6.70 -3.43 -12.40
N SER A 404 -6.34 -3.17 -13.67
CA SER A 404 -5.74 -4.18 -14.57
C SER A 404 -4.28 -3.94 -14.98
N THR A 405 -3.70 -2.80 -14.60
CA THR A 405 -2.29 -2.48 -14.89
C THR A 405 -1.70 -1.52 -13.84
N TRP A 406 -0.42 -1.71 -13.54
CA TRP A 406 0.35 -0.95 -12.54
C TRP A 406 1.86 -0.99 -12.78
N SER A 407 2.34 -1.53 -13.91
CA SER A 407 3.78 -1.65 -14.16
C SER A 407 4.41 -0.26 -14.09
N ALA A 408 5.21 0.01 -13.05
CA ALA A 408 5.74 1.36 -12.80
C ALA A 408 6.52 1.91 -14.01
N PRO A 409 7.37 1.13 -14.71
CA PRO A 409 8.05 1.63 -15.91
C PRO A 409 7.08 2.10 -17.00
N LEU A 410 5.95 1.42 -17.18
CA LEU A 410 4.95 1.81 -18.19
C LEU A 410 4.06 2.95 -17.69
N ALA A 411 3.62 2.91 -16.43
CA ALA A 411 2.74 3.91 -15.83
C ALA A 411 3.39 5.30 -15.77
N TYR A 412 4.70 5.35 -15.52
CA TYR A 412 5.49 6.57 -15.48
C TYR A 412 6.20 6.90 -16.80
N ASN A 413 5.88 6.18 -17.89
CA ASN A 413 6.44 6.42 -19.22
C ASN A 413 7.99 6.42 -19.24
N LEU A 414 8.60 5.49 -18.53
CA LEU A 414 10.06 5.38 -18.41
C LEU A 414 10.66 4.65 -19.62
N GLU A 415 11.88 5.03 -20.00
CA GLU A 415 12.75 4.09 -20.73
C GLU A 415 13.27 3.05 -19.73
N ALA A 416 13.07 1.77 -20.03
CA ALA A 416 13.40 0.71 -19.11
C ALA A 416 13.69 -0.60 -19.84
N TYR A 417 14.53 -1.41 -19.20
CA TYR A 417 14.94 -2.72 -19.66
C TYR A 417 14.87 -3.74 -18.52
N SER A 418 14.69 -5.02 -18.83
CA SER A 418 14.96 -6.09 -17.88
C SER A 418 15.92 -7.15 -18.43
N THR A 419 16.83 -7.62 -17.60
CA THR A 419 17.87 -8.60 -17.95
C THR A 419 17.68 -9.90 -17.21
N ARG A 420 18.15 -11.00 -17.78
CA ARG A 420 18.18 -12.33 -17.13
C ARG A 420 19.52 -12.61 -16.42
N GLU A 421 20.49 -11.73 -16.63
CA GLU A 421 21.82 -11.83 -16.04
C GLU A 421 22.10 -10.58 -15.19
N ALA A 422 22.85 -10.79 -14.11
CA ALA A 422 23.36 -9.69 -13.31
C ALA A 422 24.30 -8.82 -14.14
N LEU A 423 24.33 -7.52 -13.85
CA LEU A 423 25.19 -6.59 -14.58
C LEU A 423 26.66 -6.86 -14.21
N GLY A 424 27.51 -7.01 -15.24
CA GLY A 424 28.95 -7.24 -15.09
C GLY A 424 29.79 -5.98 -14.91
N VAL A 425 29.21 -4.87 -14.43
CA VAL A 425 29.88 -3.56 -14.28
C VAL A 425 29.85 -3.07 -12.84
N ALA A 426 30.75 -2.15 -12.52
CA ALA A 426 30.76 -1.52 -11.20
C ALA A 426 29.50 -0.64 -11.00
N THR A 427 28.92 -0.75 -9.80
CA THR A 427 27.76 0.03 -9.37
C THR A 427 27.98 0.64 -7.99
N GLU A 428 27.27 1.73 -7.73
CA GLU A 428 27.21 2.40 -6.42
C GLU A 428 25.79 2.33 -5.86
N SER A 429 25.64 2.29 -4.54
CA SER A 429 24.32 2.28 -3.91
C SER A 429 23.67 3.67 -3.95
N VAL A 430 22.36 3.72 -4.19
CA VAL A 430 21.58 4.96 -4.22
C VAL A 430 20.94 5.19 -2.86
N ASP A 431 21.69 5.84 -1.97
CA ASP A 431 21.29 6.10 -0.58
C ASP A 431 20.31 7.26 -0.42
N ALA A 432 20.10 8.08 -1.45
CA ALA A 432 19.14 9.18 -1.51
C ALA A 432 18.57 9.26 -2.93
N ALA A 433 17.30 9.64 -3.08
CA ALA A 433 16.78 9.90 -4.42
C ALA A 433 17.58 11.04 -5.08
N PRO A 434 17.90 10.89 -6.36
CA PRO A 434 18.56 11.94 -7.11
C PRO A 434 17.68 13.18 -7.17
N THR A 435 18.31 14.34 -7.08
CA THR A 435 17.65 15.63 -7.29
C THR A 435 17.93 16.10 -8.70
N PRO A 436 16.91 16.54 -9.47
CA PRO A 436 17.15 17.15 -10.77
C PRO A 436 18.11 18.33 -10.65
N GLU A 437 18.92 18.58 -11.68
CA GLU A 437 19.72 19.79 -11.71
C GLU A 437 18.80 21.02 -11.67
N SER A 438 19.15 21.99 -10.82
CA SER A 438 18.39 23.22 -10.69
C SER A 438 19.18 24.37 -11.31
N GLY A 439 18.50 25.22 -12.06
CA GLY A 439 19.12 26.36 -12.69
C GLY A 439 18.31 26.94 -13.81
N VAL A 440 18.80 28.05 -14.34
CA VAL A 440 18.30 28.65 -15.57
C VAL A 440 19.49 28.76 -16.51
N GLU A 441 19.34 28.17 -17.68
CA GLU A 441 20.31 28.34 -18.72
C GLU A 441 20.22 29.73 -19.36
N ASN A 442 21.37 30.35 -19.62
CA ASN A 442 21.46 31.72 -20.09
C ASN A 442 20.63 32.70 -19.22
N PRO A 443 21.00 32.87 -17.92
CA PRO A 443 20.24 33.71 -16.99
C PRO A 443 20.17 35.19 -17.43
N ASP A 444 21.04 35.61 -18.35
CA ASP A 444 21.06 36.94 -18.94
C ASP A 444 20.10 37.12 -20.14
N ALA A 445 19.29 36.12 -20.48
CA ALA A 445 18.31 36.23 -21.56
C ALA A 445 17.44 37.48 -21.40
N ARG A 446 17.35 38.29 -22.47
CA ARG A 446 16.65 39.59 -22.45
C ARG A 446 15.24 39.54 -23.03
N TYR A 447 14.87 38.45 -23.72
CA TYR A 447 13.60 38.33 -24.43
C TYR A 447 12.61 37.42 -23.72
N ALA A 448 12.96 36.14 -23.55
CA ALA A 448 12.13 35.14 -22.89
C ALA A 448 12.99 33.97 -22.38
N PHE A 449 12.45 33.22 -21.43
CA PHE A 449 12.90 31.88 -21.07
C PHE A 449 11.92 30.85 -21.64
N VAL A 450 12.43 29.67 -21.95
CA VAL A 450 11.63 28.53 -22.41
C VAL A 450 11.72 27.43 -21.37
N VAL A 451 10.56 26.89 -20.99
CA VAL A 451 10.45 25.70 -20.14
C VAL A 451 9.95 24.59 -21.07
N ALA A 452 10.70 23.50 -21.17
CA ALA A 452 10.25 22.34 -21.92
C ALA A 452 9.09 21.69 -21.17
N TRP A 453 7.93 21.53 -21.83
CA TRP A 453 6.69 21.14 -21.15
C TRP A 453 6.63 19.65 -20.81
N ASP A 454 7.47 18.84 -21.45
CA ASP A 454 7.68 17.43 -21.13
C ASP A 454 8.42 17.22 -19.79
N GLN A 455 8.98 18.29 -19.19
CA GLN A 455 9.59 18.20 -17.88
C GLN A 455 8.58 17.94 -16.77
N ARG A 456 8.90 16.99 -15.90
CA ARG A 456 8.12 16.62 -14.70
C ARG A 456 7.67 17.78 -13.82
N HIS A 457 8.51 18.80 -13.69
CA HIS A 457 8.27 19.95 -12.82
C HIS A 457 7.72 21.19 -13.55
N ALA A 458 7.48 21.12 -14.87
CA ALA A 458 6.98 22.26 -15.65
C ALA A 458 5.64 22.83 -15.14
N PRO A 459 4.62 22.03 -14.74
CA PRO A 459 3.37 22.57 -14.19
C PRO A 459 3.58 23.32 -12.87
N ARG A 460 4.51 22.86 -12.01
CA ARG A 460 4.85 23.52 -10.75
C ARG A 460 5.59 24.83 -11.01
N ALA A 461 6.51 24.85 -11.98
CA ALA A 461 7.20 26.06 -12.41
C ALA A 461 6.21 27.09 -12.97
N LEU A 462 5.24 26.66 -13.79
CA LEU A 462 4.18 27.52 -14.31
C LEU A 462 3.36 28.18 -13.19
N ALA A 463 2.94 27.40 -12.19
CA ALA A 463 2.21 27.92 -11.04
C ALA A 463 3.01 28.97 -10.27
N ALA A 464 4.30 28.70 -10.00
CA ALA A 464 5.18 29.65 -9.32
C ALA A 464 5.42 30.93 -10.14
N LEU A 465 5.51 30.82 -11.48
CA LEU A 465 5.63 31.97 -12.37
C LEU A 465 4.37 32.86 -12.33
N TRP A 466 3.18 32.25 -12.32
CA TRP A 466 1.93 33.01 -12.17
C TRP A 466 1.80 33.67 -10.80
N GLU A 467 2.21 33.01 -9.71
CA GLU A 467 2.22 33.60 -8.37
C GLU A 467 3.17 34.81 -8.27
N ALA A 468 4.28 34.78 -9.03
CA ALA A 468 5.22 35.88 -9.14
C ALA A 468 4.87 36.90 -10.24
N ASP A 469 3.62 36.92 -10.73
CA ASP A 469 3.09 37.85 -11.73
C ASP A 469 3.81 37.85 -13.10
N TYR A 470 4.50 36.75 -13.45
CA TYR A 470 5.11 36.60 -14.78
C TYR A 470 4.06 36.31 -15.86
N ARG A 471 4.30 36.87 -17.06
CA ARG A 471 3.51 36.56 -18.26
C ARG A 471 4.06 35.30 -18.92
N VAL A 472 3.24 34.26 -18.97
CA VAL A 472 3.59 32.99 -19.63
C VAL A 472 2.81 32.83 -20.93
N ARG A 473 3.43 32.21 -21.94
CA ARG A 473 2.84 31.86 -23.24
C ARG A 473 3.17 30.42 -23.57
N ALA A 474 2.23 29.73 -24.18
CA ALA A 474 2.40 28.36 -24.70
C ALA A 474 2.77 28.39 -26.19
N ALA A 475 3.67 27.51 -26.60
CA ALA A 475 4.00 27.27 -28.00
C ALA A 475 3.02 26.24 -28.58
N ARG A 476 2.32 26.58 -29.66
CA ARG A 476 1.33 25.68 -30.28
C ARG A 476 1.94 24.67 -31.25
N GLU A 477 3.15 24.94 -31.70
CA GLU A 477 3.91 24.11 -32.62
C GLU A 477 5.32 23.94 -32.06
N PRO A 478 5.98 22.78 -32.29
CA PRO A 478 7.38 22.60 -31.95
C PRO A 478 8.25 23.67 -32.61
N PHE A 479 9.34 24.04 -31.96
CA PHE A 479 10.29 25.03 -32.49
C PHE A 479 11.71 24.76 -31.99
N ASP A 480 12.69 25.31 -32.69
CA ASP A 480 14.11 25.17 -32.34
C ASP A 480 14.71 26.48 -31.85
N ILE A 481 15.59 26.39 -30.86
CA ILE A 481 16.51 27.46 -30.48
C ILE A 481 17.93 26.92 -30.62
N GLY A 482 18.63 27.33 -31.68
CA GLY A 482 19.97 26.83 -31.97
C GLY A 482 19.95 25.34 -32.30
N SER A 483 20.61 24.51 -31.49
CA SER A 483 20.64 23.05 -31.62
C SER A 483 19.63 22.31 -30.73
N ARG A 484 18.80 23.05 -29.98
CA ARG A 484 17.79 22.46 -29.10
C ARG A 484 16.41 22.58 -29.70
N SER A 485 15.67 21.49 -29.65
CA SER A 485 14.28 21.40 -30.07
C SER A 485 13.37 21.38 -28.86
N PHE A 486 12.25 22.11 -28.96
CA PHE A 486 11.20 22.13 -27.95
C PHE A 486 9.91 21.63 -28.58
N GLY A 487 9.19 20.77 -27.85
CA GLY A 487 7.84 20.35 -28.21
C GLY A 487 6.81 21.50 -28.12
N ALA A 488 5.58 21.23 -28.56
CA ALA A 488 4.46 22.11 -28.25
C ALA A 488 4.12 22.01 -26.75
N GLY A 489 3.71 23.11 -26.13
CA GLY A 489 3.50 23.20 -24.69
C GLY A 489 3.32 24.63 -24.20
#